data_AF-A0A7X7NRC7-F1
#
_entry.id   AF-A0A7X7NRC7-F1
#
_cell.length_a   1.000
_cell.length_b   1.000
_cell.length_c   1.000
_cell.angle_alpha   90.00
_cell.angle_beta   90.00
_cell.angle_gamma   90.00
#
_symmetry.space_group_name_H-M   'P 1'
#
loop_
_entity.id
_entity.type
_entity.pdbx_description
1 polymer ?
#
loop_
_entity_poly.entity_id
_entity_poly.type
_entity_poly.pdbx_seq_one_letter_code
_entity_poly.pdbx_strand_id
1 'polypeptide(L)'
;MTEPQFREVPLRQEGDSTALLQAVRSLTATVECVFVDGDADHPLAAAMAPHRPVRTEGVGPRPGYHRGDPGAVLLRCAYDREIFRTITALGGLFEYVEGPGGDRVLFTELGNVDLSLYDVTGHLILYTVTHEGLVFVAEAVAAQVSERMTKGP
;
A
#
# COMPACT_ATOMS: atom_id res chain seq x y z
N MET A 1 -18.48 9.81 15.93
CA MET A 1 -17.92 9.24 14.69
C MET A 1 -17.41 7.86 15.03
N THR A 2 -17.99 6.82 14.45
CA THR A 2 -17.50 5.44 14.59
C THR A 2 -16.13 5.37 13.89
N GLU A 3 -15.14 4.75 14.52
CA GLU A 3 -13.86 4.51 13.87
C GLU A 3 -14.08 3.69 12.60
N PRO A 4 -13.38 4.01 11.49
CA PRO A 4 -13.45 3.20 10.28
C PRO A 4 -13.02 1.77 10.59
N GLN A 5 -13.89 0.81 10.30
CA GLN A 5 -13.58 -0.60 10.43
C GLN A 5 -12.82 -1.07 9.19
N PHE A 6 -11.81 -1.89 9.43
CA PHE A 6 -10.98 -2.48 8.39
C PHE A 6 -11.03 -4.00 8.48
N ARG A 7 -10.97 -4.65 7.32
CA ARG A 7 -10.78 -6.08 7.21
C ARG A 7 -9.51 -6.40 6.46
N GLU A 8 -8.84 -7.45 6.92
CA GLU A 8 -7.72 -8.03 6.20
C GLU A 8 -8.18 -8.59 4.85
N VAL A 9 -7.39 -8.37 3.82
CA VAL A 9 -7.54 -8.98 2.50
C VAL A 9 -6.35 -9.90 2.29
N PRO A 10 -6.55 -11.23 2.30
CA PRO A 10 -5.45 -12.17 2.11
C PRO A 10 -4.97 -12.11 0.66
N LEU A 11 -3.67 -11.87 0.47
CA LEU A 11 -2.99 -11.94 -0.82
C LEU A 11 -2.12 -13.20 -0.81
N ARG A 12 -2.60 -14.28 -1.41
CA ARG A 12 -1.99 -15.62 -1.31
C ARG A 12 -1.51 -16.18 -2.65
N GLN A 13 -1.88 -15.53 -3.74
CA GLN A 13 -1.58 -15.96 -5.10
C GLN A 13 -0.78 -14.90 -5.84
N GLU A 14 0.02 -15.37 -6.81
CA GLU A 14 0.69 -14.50 -7.74
C GLU A 14 -0.34 -13.58 -8.43
N GLY A 15 -0.04 -12.28 -8.45
CA GLY A 15 -0.92 -11.28 -9.05
C GLY A 15 -2.02 -10.72 -8.14
N ASP A 16 -2.26 -11.28 -6.95
CA ASP A 16 -3.27 -10.77 -6.01
C ASP A 16 -3.01 -9.30 -5.64
N SER A 17 -1.75 -8.95 -5.36
CA SER A 17 -1.31 -7.57 -5.09
C SER A 17 -1.68 -6.63 -6.24
N THR A 18 -1.40 -7.01 -7.47
CA THR A 18 -1.70 -6.20 -8.66
C THR A 18 -3.21 -6.10 -8.90
N ALA A 19 -3.95 -7.19 -8.72
CA ALA A 19 -5.41 -7.21 -8.84
C ALA A 19 -6.07 -6.30 -7.80
N LEU A 20 -5.57 -6.32 -6.56
CA LEU A 20 -6.04 -5.43 -5.50
C LEU A 20 -5.76 -3.96 -5.85
N LEU A 21 -4.52 -3.62 -6.23
CA LEU A 21 -4.13 -2.27 -6.62
C LEU A 21 -4.96 -1.76 -7.81
N GLN A 22 -5.26 -2.62 -8.78
CA GLN A 22 -6.13 -2.31 -9.90
C GLN A 22 -7.58 -2.05 -9.45
N ALA A 23 -8.11 -2.87 -8.54
CA ALA A 23 -9.47 -2.76 -8.02
C ALA A 23 -9.71 -1.43 -7.27
N VAL A 24 -8.72 -0.97 -6.49
CA VAL A 24 -8.79 0.28 -5.72
C VAL A 24 -8.39 1.51 -6.52
N ARG A 25 -7.78 1.35 -7.69
CA ARG A 25 -7.20 2.45 -8.48
C ARG A 25 -8.17 3.59 -8.72
N SER A 26 -9.41 3.29 -9.14
CA SER A 26 -10.42 4.33 -9.43
C SER A 26 -11.08 4.92 -8.19
N LEU A 27 -10.84 4.33 -7.01
CA LEU A 27 -11.36 4.80 -5.72
C LEU A 27 -10.34 5.69 -5.01
N THR A 28 -9.08 5.61 -5.42
CA THR A 28 -7.95 6.29 -4.78
C THR A 28 -7.71 7.64 -5.43
N ALA A 29 -7.65 8.69 -4.60
CA ALA A 29 -7.28 10.04 -5.00
C ALA A 29 -5.87 10.42 -4.52
N THR A 30 -5.47 9.94 -3.34
CA THR A 30 -4.18 10.26 -2.72
C THR A 30 -3.51 9.00 -2.20
N VAL A 31 -2.19 8.95 -2.27
CA VAL A 31 -1.36 7.91 -1.66
C VAL A 31 -0.39 8.52 -0.66
N GLU A 32 -0.18 7.82 0.44
CA GLU A 32 1.01 7.96 1.28
C GLU A 32 1.87 6.71 1.14
N CYS A 33 3.17 6.93 0.97
CA CYS A 33 4.19 5.89 1.00
C CYS A 33 5.13 6.15 2.17
N VAL A 34 5.23 5.20 3.09
CA VAL A 34 6.20 5.23 4.20
C VAL A 34 7.37 4.34 3.81
N PHE A 35 8.50 4.95 3.52
CA PHE A 35 9.76 4.29 3.23
C PHE A 35 10.48 4.03 4.56
N VAL A 36 10.35 2.81 5.09
CA VAL A 36 10.89 2.45 6.40
C VAL A 36 12.41 2.45 6.38
N ASP A 37 13.01 1.99 5.29
CA ASP A 37 14.46 1.94 5.09
C ASP A 37 15.03 3.24 4.45
N GLY A 38 14.21 4.28 4.34
CA GLY A 38 14.53 5.53 3.66
C GLY A 38 14.13 5.54 2.17
N ASP A 39 13.93 6.73 1.61
CA ASP A 39 13.46 6.95 0.23
C ASP A 39 14.59 7.26 -0.76
N ALA A 40 15.82 7.43 -0.26
CA ALA A 40 16.99 7.74 -1.07
C ALA A 40 17.20 6.65 -2.13
N ASP A 41 17.26 7.07 -3.39
CA ASP A 41 17.41 6.21 -4.58
C ASP A 41 16.26 5.21 -4.83
N HIS A 42 15.15 5.29 -4.09
CA HIS A 42 14.02 4.39 -4.29
C HIS A 42 13.25 4.72 -5.58
N PRO A 43 13.00 3.76 -6.51
CA PRO A 43 12.31 4.04 -7.77
C PRO A 43 10.92 4.66 -7.60
N LEU A 44 10.16 4.20 -6.60
CA LEU A 44 8.86 4.80 -6.26
C LEU A 44 8.97 6.27 -5.80
N ALA A 45 10.00 6.65 -5.05
CA ALA A 45 10.20 8.04 -4.63
C ALA A 45 10.47 8.94 -5.85
N ALA A 46 11.26 8.45 -6.81
CA ALA A 46 11.49 9.15 -8.08
C ALA A 46 10.20 9.32 -8.90
N ALA A 47 9.34 8.29 -8.96
CA ALA A 47 8.04 8.37 -9.63
C ALA A 47 7.06 9.34 -8.92
N MET A 48 7.19 9.52 -7.61
CA MET A 48 6.38 10.49 -6.86
C MET A 48 6.85 11.94 -7.05
N ALA A 49 8.14 12.18 -7.34
CA ALA A 49 8.73 13.51 -7.40
C ALA A 49 8.01 14.51 -8.34
N PRO A 50 7.55 14.14 -9.55
CA PRO A 50 6.78 15.03 -10.43
C PRO A 50 5.50 15.58 -9.78
N HIS A 51 4.92 14.85 -8.83
CA HIS A 51 3.72 15.26 -8.08
C HIS A 51 4.02 16.20 -6.91
N ARG A 52 5.29 16.54 -6.67
CA ARG A 52 5.75 17.39 -5.56
C ARG A 52 5.18 16.92 -4.22
N PRO A 53 5.53 15.68 -3.79
CA PRO A 53 4.93 15.09 -2.62
C PRO A 53 5.22 15.92 -1.38
N VAL A 54 4.25 15.96 -0.47
CA VAL A 54 4.49 16.45 0.88
C VAL A 54 5.37 15.42 1.58
N ARG A 55 6.55 15.86 2.01
CA ARG A 55 7.55 15.01 2.67
C ARG A 55 7.54 15.23 4.18
N THR A 56 7.53 14.14 4.93
CA THR A 56 7.69 14.15 6.40
C THR A 56 8.80 13.19 6.77
N GLU A 57 9.80 13.68 7.50
CA GLU A 57 10.84 12.84 8.13
C GLU A 57 10.42 12.50 9.56
N GLY A 58 10.76 11.30 10.02
CA GLY A 58 10.39 10.86 11.36
C GLY A 58 8.90 10.59 11.44
N VAL A 59 8.52 9.38 11.05
CA VAL A 59 7.11 8.98 10.97
C VAL A 59 6.64 8.54 12.36
N GLY A 60 5.62 9.20 12.90
CA GLY A 60 5.02 8.83 14.19
C GLY A 60 4.28 7.48 14.14
N PRO A 61 3.62 7.07 15.25
CA PRO A 61 2.80 5.85 15.25
C PRO A 61 1.72 5.88 14.17
N ARG A 62 1.48 4.73 13.54
CA ARG A 62 0.57 4.52 12.41
C ARG A 62 -0.14 3.17 12.51
N PRO A 63 -1.22 2.93 11.76
CA PRO A 63 -1.71 1.57 11.56
C PRO A 63 -0.57 0.65 11.13
N GLY A 64 -0.36 -0.46 11.85
CA GLY A 64 0.78 -1.37 11.66
C GLY A 64 2.06 -1.02 12.43
N TYR A 65 2.20 0.20 12.96
CA TYR A 65 3.40 0.64 13.70
C TYR A 65 3.04 1.34 15.01
N HIS A 66 3.18 0.61 16.11
CA HIS A 66 2.91 1.13 17.45
C HIS A 66 3.94 2.15 17.96
N ARG A 67 5.13 2.18 17.35
CA ARG A 67 6.21 3.12 17.67
C ARG A 67 6.52 3.91 16.41
N GLY A 68 6.80 5.20 16.57
CA GLY A 68 7.31 6.00 15.46
C GLY A 68 8.73 5.57 15.08
N ASP A 69 9.07 5.78 13.82
CA ASP A 69 10.39 5.53 13.27
C ASP A 69 11.04 6.88 12.86
N PRO A 70 12.07 7.34 13.59
CA PRO A 70 12.79 8.58 13.28
C PRO A 70 13.51 8.56 11.93
N GLY A 71 13.86 7.38 11.41
CA GLY A 71 14.57 7.20 10.14
C GLY A 71 13.65 7.06 8.92
N ALA A 72 12.37 6.73 9.15
CA ALA A 72 11.41 6.58 8.07
C ALA A 72 11.06 7.92 7.40
N VAL A 73 10.78 7.84 6.10
CA VAL A 73 10.33 8.98 5.29
C VAL A 73 8.93 8.70 4.77
N LEU A 74 8.03 9.67 4.93
CA LEU A 74 6.68 9.62 4.37
C LEU A 74 6.59 10.60 3.20
N LEU A 75 6.19 10.10 2.03
CA LEU A 75 5.82 10.91 0.87
C LEU A 75 4.31 10.81 0.62
N ARG A 76 3.63 11.96 0.49
CA ARG A 76 2.20 12.03 0.18
C ARG A 76 1.94 12.83 -1.08
N CYS A 77 1.24 12.24 -2.05
CA CYS A 77 0.84 12.94 -3.28
C CYS A 77 -0.45 12.37 -3.89
N ALA A 78 -0.93 13.04 -4.95
CA ALA A 78 -2.04 12.55 -5.75
C ALA A 78 -1.71 11.17 -6.35
N TYR A 79 -2.64 10.24 -6.28
CA TYR A 79 -2.48 8.91 -6.83
C TYR A 79 -2.89 8.90 -8.30
N ASP A 80 -1.99 8.47 -9.18
CA ASP A 80 -2.24 8.46 -10.61
C ASP A 80 -1.82 7.14 -11.28
N ARG A 81 -1.84 7.14 -12.62
CA ARG A 81 -1.47 5.95 -13.40
C ARG A 81 0.02 5.64 -13.35
N GLU A 82 0.89 6.63 -13.21
CA GLU A 82 2.34 6.44 -13.16
C GLU A 82 2.76 5.82 -11.84
N ILE A 83 2.19 6.28 -10.72
CA ILE A 83 2.41 5.68 -9.40
C ILE A 83 1.95 4.22 -9.39
N PHE A 84 0.71 3.95 -9.87
CA PHE A 84 0.21 2.59 -10.00
C PHE A 84 1.16 1.70 -10.83
N ARG A 85 1.56 2.17 -12.02
CA ARG A 85 2.46 1.43 -12.91
C ARG A 85 3.81 1.14 -12.24
N THR A 86 4.36 2.11 -11.53
CA THR A 86 5.63 1.96 -10.82
C THR A 86 5.54 0.89 -9.75
N ILE A 87 4.52 0.92 -8.89
CA ILE A 87 4.32 -0.11 -7.86
C ILE A 87 4.18 -1.50 -8.50
N THR A 88 3.40 -1.61 -9.58
CA THR A 88 3.23 -2.91 -10.27
C THR A 88 4.50 -3.38 -10.97
N ALA A 89 5.31 -2.47 -11.52
CA ALA A 89 6.57 -2.80 -12.16
C ALA A 89 7.63 -3.29 -11.16
N LEU A 90 7.52 -2.82 -9.90
CA LEU A 90 8.34 -3.28 -8.78
C LEU A 90 7.86 -4.61 -8.18
N GLY A 91 6.89 -5.30 -8.81
CA GLY A 91 6.37 -6.60 -8.37
C GLY A 91 5.12 -6.53 -7.49
N GLY A 92 4.57 -5.35 -7.23
CA GLY A 92 3.42 -5.17 -6.33
C GLY A 92 3.84 -5.06 -4.86
N LEU A 93 2.93 -5.37 -3.93
CA LEU A 93 3.10 -5.09 -2.50
C LEU A 93 4.11 -6.04 -1.83
N PHE A 94 3.89 -7.34 -1.99
CA PHE A 94 4.71 -8.43 -1.49
C PHE A 94 4.24 -9.75 -2.13
N GLU A 95 5.02 -10.81 -1.98
CA GLU A 95 4.64 -12.17 -2.38
C GLU A 95 4.45 -13.05 -1.14
N TYR A 96 3.32 -13.76 -1.10
CA TYR A 96 3.06 -14.78 -0.09
C TYR A 96 3.50 -16.13 -0.59
N VAL A 97 4.29 -16.84 0.22
CA VAL A 97 4.79 -18.16 -0.13
C VAL A 97 4.42 -19.14 0.98
N GLU A 98 3.51 -20.06 0.66
CA GLU A 98 3.20 -21.19 1.53
C GLU A 98 4.40 -22.14 1.62
N GLY A 99 4.68 -22.61 2.84
CA GLY A 99 5.86 -23.42 3.10
C GLY A 99 5.63 -24.51 4.13
N PRO A 100 6.29 -25.68 3.99
CA PRO A 100 6.15 -26.78 4.95
C PRO A 100 6.68 -26.46 6.36
N GLY A 101 7.41 -25.35 6.53
CA GLY A 101 7.91 -24.84 7.82
C GLY A 101 7.16 -23.61 8.33
N GLY A 102 6.02 -23.28 7.72
CA GLY A 102 5.31 -22.03 7.94
C GLY A 102 5.34 -21.12 6.71
N ASP A 103 4.34 -20.26 6.64
CA ASP A 103 4.17 -19.31 5.56
C ASP A 103 5.16 -18.15 5.72
N ARG A 104 5.61 -17.61 4.59
CA ARG A 104 6.57 -16.50 4.56
C ARG A 104 6.12 -15.42 3.60
N VAL A 105 6.55 -14.19 3.88
CA VAL A 105 6.40 -13.03 3.01
C VAL A 105 7.74 -12.74 2.36
N LEU A 106 7.76 -12.60 1.03
CA LEU A 106 8.92 -12.14 0.29
C LEU A 106 8.69 -10.70 -0.14
N PHE A 107 9.68 -9.85 0.11
CA PHE A 107 9.67 -8.50 -0.44
C PHE A 107 9.86 -8.55 -1.95
N THR A 108 9.03 -7.78 -2.64
CA THR A 108 9.22 -7.44 -4.05
C THR A 108 10.30 -6.35 -4.16
N GLU A 109 10.55 -5.83 -5.36
CA GLU A 109 11.43 -4.66 -5.54
C GLU A 109 10.83 -3.38 -4.95
N LEU A 110 9.56 -3.41 -4.50
CA LEU A 110 8.97 -2.33 -3.71
C LEU A 110 9.64 -2.21 -2.33
N GLY A 111 10.20 -3.30 -1.80
CA GLY A 111 10.87 -3.29 -0.50
C GLY A 111 9.93 -3.04 0.68
N ASN A 112 10.49 -2.51 1.76
CA ASN A 112 9.78 -2.21 3.00
C ASN A 112 9.09 -0.83 2.92
N VAL A 113 8.10 -0.73 2.05
CA VAL A 113 7.33 0.50 1.82
C VAL A 113 5.86 0.26 2.09
N ASP A 114 5.31 0.96 3.09
CA ASP A 114 3.89 0.86 3.40
C ASP A 114 3.06 1.90 2.69
N LEU A 115 1.94 1.45 2.16
CA LEU A 115 1.01 2.27 1.42
C LEU A 115 -0.19 2.61 2.29
N SER A 116 -0.70 3.82 2.14
CA SER A 116 -2.03 4.21 2.61
C SER A 116 -2.73 4.95 1.49
N LEU A 117 -3.88 4.44 1.06
CA LEU A 117 -4.66 4.95 -0.06
C LEU A 117 -5.91 5.65 0.46
N TYR A 118 -6.16 6.86 -0.03
CA TYR A 118 -7.26 7.69 0.42
C TYR A 118 -8.20 8.02 -0.74
N ASP A 119 -9.49 8.09 -0.46
CA ASP A 119 -10.49 8.54 -1.42
C ASP A 119 -10.46 10.07 -1.63
N VAL A 120 -11.33 10.57 -2.52
CA VAL A 120 -11.47 12.00 -2.84
C VAL A 120 -11.91 12.86 -1.65
N THR A 121 -12.50 12.24 -0.62
CA THR A 121 -12.94 12.92 0.61
C THR A 121 -11.86 12.89 1.71
N GLY A 122 -10.76 12.18 1.46
CA GLY A 122 -9.66 12.02 2.41
C GLY A 122 -9.85 10.86 3.39
N HIS A 123 -10.82 9.97 3.17
CA HIS A 123 -10.96 8.76 3.99
C HIS A 123 -9.98 7.68 3.56
N LEU A 124 -9.34 7.03 4.55
CA LEU A 124 -8.47 5.88 4.32
C LEU A 124 -9.30 4.70 3.83
N ILE A 125 -8.98 4.19 2.64
CA ILE A 125 -9.68 3.06 2.02
C ILE A 125 -8.85 1.76 2.01
N LEU A 126 -7.52 1.88 2.03
CA LEU A 126 -6.61 0.74 2.10
C LEU A 126 -5.33 1.16 2.81
N TYR A 127 -4.75 0.29 3.64
CA TYR A 127 -3.36 0.41 4.08
C TYR A 127 -2.66 -0.96 4.13
N THR A 128 -1.33 -0.93 4.13
CA THR A 128 -0.50 -2.14 4.17
C THR A 128 0.41 -2.17 5.38
N VAL A 129 0.81 -3.37 5.79
CA VAL A 129 1.95 -3.63 6.67
C VAL A 129 2.81 -4.66 5.93
N THR A 130 3.65 -4.16 5.03
CA THR A 130 4.37 -4.94 4.01
C THR A 130 5.33 -5.94 4.61
N HIS A 131 6.04 -5.58 5.68
CA HIS A 131 6.92 -6.51 6.40
C HIS A 131 6.18 -7.66 7.11
N GLU A 132 4.88 -7.50 7.38
CA GLU A 132 4.02 -8.56 7.90
C GLU A 132 3.19 -9.26 6.81
N GLY A 133 3.26 -8.77 5.56
CA GLY A 133 2.44 -9.27 4.45
C GLY A 133 0.94 -9.05 4.66
N LEU A 134 0.57 -7.94 5.31
CA LEU A 134 -0.83 -7.63 5.60
C LEU A 134 -1.34 -6.48 4.74
N VAL A 135 -2.58 -6.62 4.29
CA VAL A 135 -3.32 -5.54 3.63
C VAL A 135 -4.70 -5.45 4.24
N PHE A 136 -5.11 -4.22 4.53
CA PHE A 136 -6.38 -3.93 5.16
C PHE A 136 -7.18 -2.99 4.28
N VAL A 137 -8.45 -3.33 4.06
CA VAL A 137 -9.40 -2.53 3.27
C VAL A 137 -10.53 -2.07 4.17
N ALA A 138 -10.95 -0.82 4.01
CA ALA A 138 -12.06 -0.27 4.77
C ALA A 138 -13.36 -1.01 4.43
N GLU A 139 -14.14 -1.37 5.44
CA GLU A 139 -15.40 -2.12 5.27
C GLU A 139 -16.38 -1.43 4.31
N ALA A 140 -16.37 -0.10 4.30
CA ALA A 140 -17.21 0.72 3.41
C ALA A 140 -16.97 0.45 1.91
N VAL A 141 -15.78 -0.02 1.51
CA VAL A 141 -15.44 -0.32 0.11
C VAL A 141 -15.09 -1.78 -0.13
N ALA A 142 -15.02 -2.61 0.90
CA ALA A 142 -14.50 -3.98 0.79
C ALA A 142 -15.30 -4.86 -0.19
N ALA A 143 -16.64 -4.78 -0.15
CA ALA A 143 -17.48 -5.52 -1.09
C ALA A 143 -17.24 -5.11 -2.55
N GLN A 144 -17.09 -3.81 -2.81
CA GLN A 144 -16.79 -3.27 -4.12
C GLN A 144 -15.40 -3.71 -4.61
N VAL A 145 -14.41 -3.71 -3.72
CA VAL A 145 -13.04 -4.15 -4.04
C VAL A 145 -13.01 -5.65 -4.36
N SER A 146 -13.66 -6.49 -3.54
CA SER A 146 -13.76 -7.95 -3.80
C SER A 146 -14.45 -8.26 -5.13
N GLU A 147 -15.53 -7.54 -5.47
CA GLU A 147 -16.19 -7.69 -6.76
C GLU A 147 -15.27 -7.35 -7.94
N ARG A 148 -14.47 -6.28 -7.82
CA ARG A 148 -13.53 -5.87 -8.87
C ARG A 148 -12.35 -6.81 -9.04
N MET A 149 -11.84 -7.40 -7.95
CA MET A 149 -10.75 -8.38 -8.02
C MET A 149 -11.19 -9.66 -8.75
N THR A 150 -12.47 -10.04 -8.66
CA THR A 150 -12.99 -11.28 -9.28
C THR A 150 -13.42 -11.11 -10.73
N LYS A 151 -13.80 -9.90 -11.16
CA LYS A 151 -14.33 -9.65 -12.52
C LYS A 151 -13.28 -9.42 -13.60
N GLY A 152 -12.00 -9.29 -13.25
CA GLY A 152 -10.95 -8.90 -14.20
C GLY A 152 -11.13 -7.46 -14.72
N PRO A 153 -10.09 -6.88 -15.36
CA PRO A 153 -10.18 -5.56 -15.98
C PRO A 153 -11.09 -5.50 -17.20
#